data_AF-A0AA37HJR2-F1
#
_entry.id   AF-A0AA37HJR2-F1
#
_cell.length_a   1.000
_cell.length_b   1.000
_cell.length_c   1.000
_cell.angle_alpha   90.00
_cell.angle_beta   90.00
_cell.angle_gamma   90.00
#
_symmetry.space_group_name_H-M   'P 1'
#
loop_
_entity.id
_entity.type
_entity.pdbx_description
1 polymer ?
#
loop_
_entity_poly.entity_id
_entity_poly.type
_entity_poly.pdbx_seq_one_letter_code
_entity_poly.pdbx_strand_id
1 'polypeptide(L)'
;MGRPTGSRNRPSNMPAPRGLPAFPSRGRSTLLLARLLGAGRGFARARSGAGAVEFALLAVPFLLLLCVVVEAAMMTLSQQTLDSAVDRATRALRTGAFQDAADGNDPAGRLRQVMCGRAAVLFRCQDLKLDVMRGTSFASVRPAEPYDSQRKDWAPSFGSTFQCPLGGDIVALRAAVPVLRLFNALDFTRHPMGANSQLLVATAIFSTEPYSGKSCQ
;
A
#
# COMPACT_ATOMS: atom_id res chain seq x y z
N MET A 1 31.18 -42.43 -91.18
CA MET A 1 32.00 -43.67 -91.09
C MET A 1 32.63 -43.74 -89.70
N GLY A 2 32.43 -44.85 -88.99
CA GLY A 2 33.30 -45.28 -87.88
C GLY A 2 32.99 -44.77 -86.47
N ARG A 3 32.11 -45.47 -85.74
CA ARG A 3 32.28 -45.66 -84.28
C ARG A 3 33.57 -46.47 -84.03
N PRO A 4 34.20 -46.34 -82.85
CA PRO A 4 34.28 -47.52 -81.96
C PRO A 4 34.13 -47.14 -80.47
N THR A 5 33.33 -47.81 -79.63
CA THR A 5 33.54 -49.11 -78.96
C THR A 5 34.91 -49.30 -78.30
N GLY A 6 34.95 -49.19 -76.98
CA GLY A 6 35.95 -49.78 -76.07
C GLY A 6 35.32 -49.80 -74.67
N SER A 7 35.04 -50.93 -74.02
CA SER A 7 35.85 -52.08 -73.62
C SER A 7 36.19 -52.02 -72.12
N ARG A 8 35.66 -53.03 -71.40
CA ARG A 8 36.23 -53.73 -70.24
C ARG A 8 36.24 -53.12 -68.83
N ASN A 9 35.74 -53.98 -67.94
CA ASN A 9 36.30 -54.41 -66.65
C ASN A 9 36.08 -53.56 -65.37
N ARG A 10 35.22 -54.12 -64.51
CA ARG A 10 35.40 -54.25 -63.04
C ARG A 10 36.82 -54.76 -62.71
N PRO A 11 37.40 -54.53 -61.51
CA PRO A 11 36.71 -54.61 -60.21
C PRO A 11 37.26 -53.66 -59.12
N SER A 12 36.85 -53.97 -57.88
CA SER A 12 37.62 -53.87 -56.63
C SER A 12 37.57 -52.58 -55.79
N ASN A 13 36.95 -52.80 -54.63
CA ASN A 13 37.46 -52.54 -53.28
C ASN A 13 37.19 -51.22 -52.56
N MET A 14 36.73 -51.44 -51.32
CA MET A 14 37.00 -50.72 -50.08
C MET A 14 36.38 -49.32 -49.91
N PRO A 15 35.37 -49.19 -49.03
CA PRO A 15 35.14 -47.92 -48.37
C PRO A 15 36.14 -47.67 -47.23
N ALA A 16 36.44 -46.38 -47.12
CA ALA A 16 37.48 -45.68 -46.39
C ALA A 16 37.31 -45.59 -44.85
N PRO A 17 38.35 -45.15 -44.12
CA PRO A 17 38.28 -44.87 -42.68
C PRO A 17 37.72 -43.47 -42.36
N ARG A 18 37.09 -43.39 -41.17
CA ARG A 18 36.95 -42.26 -40.22
C ARG A 18 36.82 -40.83 -40.79
N GLY A 19 35.61 -40.25 -40.65
CA GLY A 19 35.34 -38.82 -40.74
C GLY A 19 34.69 -38.28 -39.45
N LEU A 20 35.13 -37.11 -39.01
CA LEU A 20 34.75 -36.37 -37.79
C LEU A 20 33.26 -35.96 -37.73
N PRO A 21 32.72 -35.65 -36.53
CA PRO A 21 31.37 -35.11 -36.41
C PRO A 21 31.27 -33.68 -36.97
N ALA A 22 30.28 -33.45 -37.82
CA ALA A 22 29.88 -32.13 -38.28
C ALA A 22 28.96 -31.47 -37.23
N PHE A 23 29.26 -30.21 -36.90
CA PHE A 23 28.45 -29.35 -36.03
C PHE A 23 27.04 -29.12 -36.61
N PRO A 24 25.97 -29.14 -35.79
CA PRO A 24 24.65 -28.71 -36.23
C PRO A 24 24.57 -27.17 -36.29
N SER A 25 24.08 -26.68 -37.43
CA SER A 25 23.80 -25.26 -37.69
C SER A 25 22.54 -24.79 -36.96
N ARG A 26 22.67 -23.63 -36.31
CA ARG A 26 21.58 -22.82 -35.75
C ARG A 26 20.70 -22.26 -36.87
N GLY A 27 19.37 -22.25 -36.67
CA GLY A 27 18.48 -21.49 -37.56
C GLY A 27 16.98 -21.76 -37.39
N ARG A 28 16.41 -21.61 -36.19
CA ARG A 28 14.94 -21.62 -36.00
C ARG A 28 14.52 -20.61 -34.92
N SER A 29 14.58 -19.31 -35.22
CA SER A 29 14.13 -18.28 -34.26
C SER A 29 13.42 -17.06 -34.86
N THR A 30 12.91 -17.11 -36.09
CA THR A 30 12.26 -15.92 -36.72
C THR A 30 10.78 -16.08 -37.07
N LEU A 31 10.15 -17.23 -36.85
CA LEU A 31 8.74 -17.45 -37.25
C LEU A 31 7.69 -16.97 -36.22
N LEU A 32 8.08 -16.65 -34.99
CA LEU A 32 7.13 -16.23 -33.95
C LEU A 32 6.76 -14.74 -34.03
N LEU A 33 7.68 -13.86 -34.45
CA LEU A 33 7.41 -12.43 -34.56
C LEU A 33 6.45 -12.07 -35.71
N ALA A 34 6.48 -12.83 -36.81
CA ALA A 34 5.65 -12.56 -37.98
C ALA A 34 4.15 -12.82 -37.75
N ARG A 35 3.79 -13.70 -36.81
CA ARG A 35 2.39 -14.04 -36.50
C ARG A 35 1.68 -12.98 -35.65
N LEU A 36 2.42 -12.27 -34.79
CA LEU A 36 1.87 -11.19 -33.98
C LEU A 36 1.58 -9.92 -34.80
N LEU A 37 2.42 -9.65 -35.82
CA LEU A 37 2.24 -8.50 -36.71
C LEU A 37 1.15 -8.71 -37.77
N GLY A 38 0.85 -9.97 -38.14
CA GLY A 38 -0.24 -10.31 -39.06
C GLY A 38 -1.63 -10.31 -38.40
N ALA A 39 -1.72 -10.68 -37.12
CA ALA A 39 -2.97 -10.69 -36.37
C ALA A 39 -3.57 -9.28 -36.21
N GLY A 40 -2.75 -8.26 -35.98
CA GLY A 40 -3.21 -6.87 -35.85
C GLY A 40 -3.86 -6.26 -37.10
N ARG A 41 -3.48 -6.72 -38.31
CA ARG A 41 -4.04 -6.22 -39.58
C ARG A 41 -5.45 -6.75 -39.84
N GLY A 42 -5.80 -7.92 -39.30
CA GLY A 42 -7.16 -8.47 -39.33
C GLY A 42 -8.10 -7.73 -38.37
N PHE A 43 -7.62 -7.43 -37.15
CA PHE A 43 -8.35 -6.61 -36.18
C PHE A 43 -8.57 -5.17 -36.67
N ALA A 44 -7.58 -4.55 -37.34
CA ALA A 44 -7.72 -3.20 -37.91
C ALA A 44 -8.72 -3.10 -39.08
N ARG A 45 -9.09 -4.22 -39.71
CA ARG A 45 -10.03 -4.28 -40.84
C ARG A 45 -11.45 -4.70 -40.44
N ALA A 46 -11.64 -5.16 -39.19
CA ALA A 46 -12.93 -5.62 -38.70
C ALA A 46 -13.78 -4.44 -38.19
N ARG A 47 -14.79 -4.03 -38.96
CA ARG A 47 -15.74 -2.95 -38.56
C ARG A 47 -16.77 -3.38 -37.52
N SER A 48 -17.05 -4.68 -37.40
CA SER A 48 -18.11 -5.22 -36.52
C SER A 48 -17.80 -5.12 -35.01
N GLY A 49 -16.61 -4.66 -34.62
CA GLY A 49 -16.22 -4.44 -33.22
C GLY A 49 -15.79 -3.00 -32.90
N ALA A 50 -15.85 -2.08 -33.87
CA ALA A 50 -15.37 -0.70 -33.67
C ALA A 50 -16.12 0.02 -32.54
N GLY A 51 -17.45 -0.10 -32.49
CA GLY A 51 -18.25 0.49 -31.41
C GLY A 51 -17.95 -0.10 -30.01
N ALA A 52 -17.57 -1.38 -29.93
CA ALA A 52 -17.17 -1.99 -28.65
C ALA A 52 -15.82 -1.44 -28.16
N VAL A 53 -14.89 -1.17 -29.08
CA VAL A 53 -13.59 -0.56 -28.76
C VAL A 53 -13.76 0.91 -28.36
N GLU A 54 -14.62 1.66 -29.07
CA GLU A 54 -14.95 3.05 -28.72
C GLU A 54 -15.58 3.15 -27.32
N PHE A 55 -16.52 2.26 -26.99
CA PHE A 55 -17.09 2.21 -25.65
C PHE A 55 -16.06 1.81 -24.60
N ALA A 56 -15.22 0.81 -24.86
CA ALA A 56 -14.17 0.41 -23.92
C ALA A 56 -13.17 1.54 -23.65
N LEU A 57 -12.84 2.36 -24.66
CA LEU A 57 -11.97 3.52 -24.51
C LEU A 57 -12.54 4.57 -23.54
N LEU A 58 -13.87 4.70 -23.45
CA LEU A 58 -14.55 5.60 -22.50
C LEU A 58 -14.84 4.93 -21.15
N ALA A 59 -15.21 3.66 -21.17
CA ALA A 59 -15.58 2.91 -19.97
C ALA A 59 -14.38 2.68 -19.04
N VAL A 60 -13.19 2.40 -19.58
CA VAL A 60 -11.97 2.17 -18.78
C VAL A 60 -11.61 3.39 -17.92
N PRO A 61 -11.42 4.61 -18.45
CA PRO A 61 -11.10 5.77 -17.61
C PRO A 61 -12.25 6.13 -16.66
N PHE A 62 -13.51 5.92 -17.05
CA PHE A 62 -14.66 6.13 -16.17
C PHE A 62 -14.65 5.19 -14.95
N LEU A 63 -14.43 3.89 -15.17
CA LEU A 63 -14.37 2.90 -14.09
C LEU A 63 -13.16 3.12 -13.18
N LEU A 64 -12.00 3.51 -13.74
CA LEU A 64 -10.83 3.89 -12.95
C LEU A 64 -11.12 5.10 -12.05
N LEU A 65 -11.78 6.12 -12.59
CA LEU A 65 -12.19 7.29 -11.82
C LEU A 65 -13.18 6.91 -10.71
N LEU A 66 -14.15 6.03 -11.00
CA LEU A 66 -15.11 5.55 -10.01
C LEU A 66 -14.41 4.81 -8.87
N CYS A 67 -13.44 3.94 -9.16
CA CYS A 67 -12.62 3.28 -8.13
C CYS A 67 -11.89 4.30 -7.24
N VAL A 68 -11.32 5.36 -7.82
CA VAL A 68 -10.65 6.44 -7.05
C VAL A 68 -11.64 7.18 -6.15
N VAL A 69 -12.85 7.48 -6.64
CA VAL A 69 -13.88 8.15 -5.83
C VAL A 69 -14.31 7.28 -4.65
N VAL A 70 -14.53 5.98 -4.88
CA VAL A 70 -14.89 5.04 -3.81
C VAL A 70 -13.75 4.89 -2.80
N GLU A 71 -12.50 4.79 -3.26
CA GLU A 71 -11.32 4.74 -2.38
C GLU A 71 -11.20 6.01 -1.53
N ALA A 72 -11.38 7.19 -2.14
CA ALA A 72 -11.34 8.48 -1.45
C ALA A 72 -12.46 8.60 -0.41
N ALA A 73 -13.67 8.10 -0.72
CA ALA A 73 -14.78 8.06 0.23
C ALA A 73 -14.46 7.18 1.45
N MET A 74 -13.92 5.98 1.23
CA MET A 74 -13.50 5.06 2.30
C MET A 74 -12.37 5.65 3.16
N MET A 75 -11.39 6.31 2.53
CA MET A 75 -10.30 7.00 3.23
C MET A 75 -10.79 8.16 4.09
N THR A 76 -11.69 8.97 3.55
CA THR A 76 -12.26 10.13 4.26
C THR A 76 -13.12 9.67 5.42
N LEU A 77 -13.93 8.61 5.23
CA LEU A 77 -14.71 8.02 6.30
C LEU A 77 -13.80 7.47 7.41
N SER A 78 -12.73 6.77 7.04
CA SER A 78 -11.74 6.27 8.01
C SER A 78 -11.09 7.40 8.81
N GLN A 79 -10.72 8.50 8.14
CA GLN A 79 -10.20 9.69 8.81
C GLN A 79 -11.21 10.28 9.79
N GLN A 80 -12.48 10.46 9.38
CA GLN A 80 -13.54 10.98 10.26
C GLN A 80 -13.79 10.07 11.48
N THR A 81 -13.72 8.74 11.31
CA THR A 81 -13.84 7.82 12.44
C THR A 81 -12.66 7.91 13.40
N LEU A 82 -11.44 8.12 12.89
CA LEU A 82 -10.25 8.34 13.71
C LEU A 82 -10.34 9.67 14.46
N ASP A 83 -10.74 10.76 13.79
CA ASP A 83 -10.92 12.07 14.42
C ASP A 83 -11.98 12.02 15.54
N SER A 84 -13.11 11.34 15.28
CA SER A 84 -14.14 11.09 16.29
C SER A 84 -13.64 10.28 17.49
N ALA A 85 -12.71 9.34 17.27
CA ALA A 85 -12.09 8.55 18.32
C ALA A 85 -11.11 9.40 19.16
N VAL A 86 -10.31 10.27 18.51
CA VAL A 86 -9.46 11.26 19.19
C VAL A 86 -10.31 12.20 20.03
N ASP A 87 -11.41 12.72 19.49
CA ASP A 87 -12.30 13.62 20.23
C ASP A 87 -12.85 13.01 21.53
N ARG A 88 -13.22 11.72 21.50
CA ARG A 88 -13.66 11.00 22.70
C ARG A 88 -12.56 10.89 23.74
N ALA A 89 -11.35 10.51 23.32
CA ALA A 89 -10.19 10.44 24.20
C ALA A 89 -9.80 11.81 24.76
N THR A 90 -9.79 12.85 23.93
CA THR A 90 -9.53 14.22 24.34
C THR A 90 -10.52 14.67 25.41
N ARG A 91 -11.82 14.39 25.27
CA ARG A 91 -12.80 14.72 26.33
C ARG A 91 -12.48 14.00 27.64
N ALA A 92 -12.20 12.70 27.59
CA ALA A 92 -11.88 11.92 28.79
C ALA A 92 -10.60 12.41 29.50
N LEU A 93 -9.58 12.80 28.74
CA LEU A 93 -8.34 13.37 29.28
C LEU A 93 -8.54 14.80 29.79
N ARG A 94 -9.35 15.61 29.08
CA ARG A 94 -9.60 17.02 29.40
C ARG A 94 -10.33 17.19 30.73
N THR A 95 -11.25 16.30 31.06
CA THR A 95 -12.05 16.39 32.30
C THR A 95 -11.46 15.62 33.47
N GLY A 96 -10.36 14.89 33.29
CA GLY A 96 -9.81 14.01 34.32
C GLY A 96 -10.52 12.66 34.45
N ALA A 97 -11.57 12.40 33.66
CA ALA A 97 -12.36 11.17 33.76
C ALA A 97 -11.54 9.91 33.43
N PHE A 98 -10.52 10.04 32.58
CA PHE A 98 -9.60 8.94 32.29
C PHE A 98 -8.78 8.53 33.52
N GLN A 99 -8.32 9.50 34.30
CA GLN A 99 -7.55 9.30 35.53
C GLN A 99 -8.45 8.78 36.66
N ASP A 100 -9.73 9.17 36.69
CA ASP A 100 -10.70 8.67 37.67
C ASP A 100 -10.99 7.18 37.50
N ALA A 101 -10.92 6.69 36.26
CA ALA A 101 -11.07 5.28 35.92
C ALA A 101 -9.74 4.49 36.01
N ALA A 102 -8.72 5.03 36.70
CA ALA A 102 -7.44 4.36 36.88
C ALA A 102 -7.58 3.01 37.61
N ASP A 103 -6.87 2.00 37.12
CA ASP A 103 -7.02 0.59 37.52
C ASP A 103 -5.67 -0.13 37.73
N GLY A 104 -4.55 0.58 37.67
CA GLY A 104 -3.19 0.06 37.77
C GLY A 104 -2.60 -0.47 36.46
N ASN A 105 -3.37 -0.52 35.37
CA ASN A 105 -2.95 -1.10 34.09
C ASN A 105 -2.29 -0.08 33.16
N ASP A 106 -1.79 -0.56 32.01
CA ASP A 106 -1.17 0.30 30.97
C ASP A 106 -2.13 1.42 30.52
N PRO A 107 -1.81 2.70 30.77
CA PRO A 107 -2.68 3.80 30.41
C PRO A 107 -2.81 3.99 28.89
N ALA A 108 -1.78 3.65 28.11
CA ALA A 108 -1.86 3.75 26.66
C ALA A 108 -2.85 2.73 26.08
N GLY A 109 -2.82 1.48 26.57
CA GLY A 109 -3.80 0.44 26.26
C GLY A 109 -5.23 0.83 26.62
N ARG A 110 -5.44 1.43 27.78
CA ARG A 110 -6.77 1.93 28.20
C ARG A 110 -7.25 3.10 27.37
N LEU A 111 -6.39 4.06 27.05
CA LEU A 111 -6.78 5.17 26.19
C LEU A 111 -7.16 4.68 24.79
N ARG A 112 -6.41 3.71 24.25
CA ARG A 112 -6.76 3.03 23.00
C ARG A 112 -8.14 2.38 23.07
N GLN A 113 -8.50 1.71 24.17
CA GLN A 113 -9.84 1.14 24.37
C GLN A 113 -10.93 2.23 24.33
N VAL A 114 -10.71 3.37 24.99
CA VAL A 114 -11.63 4.52 24.98
C VAL A 114 -11.82 5.07 23.56
N MET A 115 -10.74 5.19 22.79
CA MET A 115 -10.78 5.65 21.39
C MET A 115 -11.59 4.68 20.51
N CYS A 116 -11.34 3.39 20.69
CA CYS A 116 -11.88 2.33 19.85
C CYS A 116 -13.39 2.12 20.02
N GLY A 117 -13.89 2.15 21.26
CA GLY A 117 -15.31 1.97 21.56
C GLY A 117 -15.99 0.87 20.72
N ARG A 118 -17.20 1.15 20.21
CA ARG A 118 -17.93 0.28 19.25
C ARG A 118 -17.63 0.58 17.77
N ALA A 119 -16.70 1.49 17.47
CA ALA A 119 -16.58 2.15 16.17
C ALA A 119 -15.41 1.64 15.30
N ALA A 120 -14.68 0.61 15.75
CA ALA A 120 -13.51 0.06 15.06
C ALA A 120 -13.84 -0.81 13.82
N VAL A 121 -14.80 -0.36 13.00
CA VAL A 121 -15.18 -1.09 11.77
C VAL A 121 -14.18 -0.84 10.65
N LEU A 122 -13.55 0.34 10.60
CA LEU A 122 -12.72 0.78 9.47
C LEU A 122 -11.22 0.55 9.68
N PHE A 123 -10.76 0.36 10.92
CA PHE A 123 -9.38 0.04 11.23
C PHE A 123 -9.27 -0.84 12.47
N ARG A 124 -8.21 -1.64 12.55
CA ARG A 124 -7.97 -2.52 13.70
C ARG A 124 -7.36 -1.71 14.83
N CYS A 125 -8.01 -1.72 15.98
CA CYS A 125 -7.52 -1.02 17.17
C CYS A 125 -6.15 -1.48 17.67
N GLN A 126 -5.78 -2.73 17.39
CA GLN A 126 -4.47 -3.29 17.74
C GLN A 126 -3.33 -2.58 17.00
N ASP A 127 -3.61 -2.07 15.79
CA ASP A 127 -2.64 -1.34 14.98
C ASP A 127 -2.60 0.17 15.31
N LEU A 128 -3.51 0.65 16.17
CA LEU A 128 -3.58 2.05 16.59
C LEU A 128 -2.41 2.34 17.55
N LYS A 129 -1.51 3.21 17.11
CA LYS A 129 -0.46 3.77 17.95
C LYS A 129 -0.83 5.20 18.33
N LEU A 130 -0.54 5.56 19.58
CA LEU A 130 -0.82 6.87 20.12
C LEU A 130 0.36 7.36 20.95
N ASP A 131 0.56 8.67 20.93
CA ASP A 131 1.44 9.37 21.85
C ASP A 131 0.66 10.49 22.54
N VAL A 132 0.88 10.58 23.85
CA VAL A 132 0.34 11.65 24.70
C VAL A 132 1.52 12.39 25.31
N MET A 133 1.60 13.69 25.03
CA MET A 133 2.65 14.56 25.56
C MET A 133 2.01 15.75 26.26
N ARG A 134 2.62 16.19 27.36
CA ARG A 134 2.21 17.37 28.11
C ARG A 134 3.26 18.47 28.01
N GLY A 135 2.82 19.71 28.20
CA GLY A 135 3.68 20.87 28.27
C GLY A 135 2.97 22.03 28.93
N THR A 136 3.73 23.09 29.19
CA THR A 136 3.26 24.30 29.88
C THR A 136 2.73 25.37 28.92
N SER A 137 2.96 25.21 27.61
CA SER A 137 2.50 26.11 26.56
C SER A 137 2.18 25.34 25.28
N PHE A 138 1.26 25.83 24.45
CA PHE A 138 0.98 25.25 23.11
C PHE A 138 2.23 25.19 22.22
N ALA A 139 3.19 26.10 22.40
CA ALA A 139 4.44 26.13 21.65
C ALA A 139 5.45 25.04 22.08
N SER A 140 5.39 24.62 23.35
CA SER A 140 6.29 23.59 23.92
C SER A 140 5.89 22.17 23.56
N VAL A 141 4.62 21.93 23.26
CA VAL A 141 4.13 20.58 22.95
C VAL A 141 4.30 20.30 21.46
N ARG A 142 5.24 19.41 21.15
CA ARG A 142 5.56 19.00 19.78
C ARG A 142 5.36 17.48 19.64
N PRO A 143 4.18 17.03 19.21
CA PRO A 143 3.95 15.61 18.99
C PRO A 143 4.92 15.07 17.93
N ALA A 144 5.48 13.89 18.17
CA ALA A 144 6.39 13.24 17.22
C ALA A 144 5.69 13.00 15.86
N GLU A 145 6.48 13.01 14.79
CA GLU A 145 5.97 12.62 13.47
C GLU A 145 5.81 11.09 13.46
N PRO A 146 4.63 10.54 13.12
CA PRO A 146 4.38 9.10 13.19
C PRO A 146 4.91 8.34 11.97
N TYR A 147 5.23 9.04 10.88
CA TYR A 147 5.63 8.46 9.60
C TYR A 147 7.08 8.78 9.26
N ASP A 148 7.84 7.76 8.88
CA ASP A 148 9.18 7.92 8.32
C ASP A 148 9.13 7.75 6.79
N SER A 149 9.39 8.84 6.07
CA SER A 149 9.36 8.85 4.61
C SER A 149 10.47 8.03 3.94
N GLN A 150 11.59 7.78 4.62
CA GLN A 150 12.70 6.98 4.09
C GLN A 150 12.37 5.49 4.20
N ARG A 151 11.79 5.08 5.34
CA ARG A 151 11.42 3.68 5.59
C ARG A 151 10.04 3.29 5.06
N LYS A 152 9.17 4.27 4.77
CA LYS A 152 7.75 4.07 4.43
C LYS A 152 7.04 3.22 5.50
N ASP A 153 7.37 3.50 6.75
CA ASP A 153 6.90 2.77 7.92
C ASP A 153 6.83 3.72 9.13
N TRP A 154 6.51 3.18 10.30
CA TRP A 154 6.45 3.90 11.57
C TRP A 154 7.78 4.59 11.87
N ALA A 155 7.68 5.85 12.29
CA ALA A 155 8.81 6.50 12.93
C ALA A 155 9.16 5.76 14.25
N PRO A 156 10.45 5.47 14.54
CA PRO A 156 10.84 4.74 15.74
C PRO A 156 10.50 5.45 17.04
N SER A 157 10.36 6.76 17.00
CA SER A 157 10.01 7.61 18.14
C SER A 157 8.51 7.65 18.43
N PHE A 158 7.67 7.03 17.61
CA PHE A 158 6.21 7.13 17.73
C PHE A 158 5.58 5.90 18.40
N GLY A 159 4.62 6.15 19.29
CA GLY A 159 3.80 5.13 19.95
C GLY A 159 4.38 4.58 21.25
N SER A 160 5.34 5.27 21.86
CA SER A 160 6.00 4.90 23.12
C SER A 160 5.89 5.97 24.20
N THR A 161 5.38 7.17 23.87
CA THR A 161 5.34 8.30 24.78
C THR A 161 3.93 8.45 25.35
N PHE A 162 3.79 8.23 26.66
CA PHE A 162 2.56 8.51 27.37
C PHE A 162 2.84 9.32 28.64
N GLN A 163 2.61 10.62 28.56
CA GLN A 163 2.72 11.53 29.69
C GLN A 163 1.33 11.79 30.26
N CYS A 164 1.10 11.31 31.48
CA CYS A 164 -0.18 11.50 32.15
C CYS A 164 -0.49 13.00 32.33
N PRO A 165 -1.66 13.48 31.87
CA PRO A 165 -1.96 14.90 31.95
C PRO A 165 -2.51 15.29 33.32
N LEU A 166 -2.02 16.40 33.85
CA LEU A 166 -2.47 17.01 35.09
C LEU A 166 -3.52 18.11 34.82
N GLY A 167 -4.20 18.57 35.86
CA GLY A 167 -5.16 19.66 35.73
C GLY A 167 -4.47 20.97 35.34
N GLY A 168 -4.99 21.64 34.30
CA GLY A 168 -4.42 22.89 33.76
C GLY A 168 -3.22 22.73 32.81
N ASP A 169 -2.76 21.51 32.54
CA ASP A 169 -1.70 21.26 31.56
C ASP A 169 -2.19 21.44 30.11
N ILE A 170 -1.25 21.66 29.20
CA ILE A 170 -1.50 21.59 27.76
C ILE A 170 -1.01 20.25 27.26
N VAL A 171 -1.88 19.56 26.54
CA VAL A 171 -1.69 18.16 26.14
C VAL A 171 -1.82 18.06 24.63
N ALA A 172 -0.90 17.35 23.99
CA ALA A 172 -1.07 16.87 22.62
C ALA A 172 -1.29 15.37 22.64
N LEU A 173 -2.42 14.95 22.09
CA LEU A 173 -2.72 13.58 21.74
C LEU A 173 -2.53 13.44 20.23
N ARG A 174 -1.63 12.57 19.81
CA ARG A 174 -1.50 12.18 18.41
C ARG A 174 -1.74 10.69 18.29
N ALA A 175 -2.65 10.31 17.40
CA ALA A 175 -2.95 8.94 17.10
C ALA A 175 -2.76 8.67 15.61
N ALA A 176 -2.24 7.49 15.28
CA ALA A 176 -2.04 7.08 13.91
C ALA A 176 -2.33 5.59 13.75
N VAL A 177 -2.84 5.22 12.57
CA VAL A 177 -3.25 3.85 12.26
C VAL A 177 -3.12 3.58 10.75
N PRO A 178 -2.61 2.41 10.35
CA PRO A 178 -2.63 1.99 8.96
C PRO A 178 -4.04 1.57 8.55
N VAL A 179 -4.51 2.08 7.42
CA VAL A 179 -5.79 1.71 6.80
C VAL A 179 -5.55 1.09 5.44
N LEU A 180 -6.24 -0.02 5.17
CA LEU A 180 -6.14 -0.75 3.91
C LEU A 180 -6.68 0.06 2.74
N ARG A 181 -5.98 -0.01 1.62
CA ARG A 181 -6.42 0.53 0.33
C ARG A 181 -6.98 -0.59 -0.52
N LEU A 182 -8.17 -0.36 -1.08
CA LEU A 182 -8.84 -1.35 -1.92
C LEU A 182 -8.29 -1.35 -3.35
N PHE A 183 -7.95 -0.18 -3.88
CA PHE A 183 -7.45 -0.03 -5.24
C PHE A 183 -6.05 0.60 -5.21
N ASN A 184 -5.16 0.10 -6.06
CA ASN A 184 -3.79 0.64 -6.23
C ASN A 184 -3.55 1.12 -7.67
N ALA A 185 -4.60 1.24 -8.48
CA ALA A 185 -4.49 1.54 -9.90
C ALA A 185 -3.87 2.93 -10.16
N LEU A 186 -4.09 3.87 -9.23
CA LEU A 186 -3.56 5.22 -9.27
C LEU A 186 -2.98 5.54 -7.90
N ASP A 187 -1.66 5.44 -7.76
CA ASP A 187 -0.99 5.62 -6.47
C ASP A 187 -0.76 7.10 -6.16
N PHE A 188 -1.75 7.72 -5.50
CA PHE A 188 -1.68 9.11 -4.99
C PHE A 188 -1.45 9.16 -3.47
N THR A 189 -0.89 8.11 -2.89
CA THR A 189 -0.73 7.96 -1.44
C THR A 189 0.32 8.90 -0.90
N ARG A 190 -0.03 9.72 0.10
CA ARG A 190 0.94 10.60 0.76
C ARG A 190 1.81 9.88 1.77
N HIS A 191 1.24 8.93 2.51
CA HIS A 191 1.94 8.17 3.55
C HIS A 191 1.73 6.66 3.35
N PRO A 192 2.30 6.07 2.28
CA PRO A 192 2.19 4.64 2.03
C PRO A 192 2.88 3.85 3.14
N MET A 193 2.19 2.83 3.65
CA MET A 193 2.71 1.92 4.66
C MET A 193 2.57 0.49 4.15
N GLY A 194 3.71 -0.14 3.86
CA GLY A 194 3.74 -1.43 3.17
C GLY A 194 3.16 -1.37 1.74
N ALA A 195 2.61 -2.49 1.25
CA ALA A 195 2.16 -2.59 -0.13
C ALA A 195 0.80 -1.92 -0.41
N ASN A 196 -0.19 -2.11 0.49
CA ASN A 196 -1.58 -1.73 0.25
C ASN A 196 -2.21 -0.97 1.43
N SER A 197 -1.43 -0.24 2.22
CA SER A 197 -1.98 0.57 3.32
C SER A 197 -1.51 2.01 3.24
N GLN A 198 -2.32 2.91 3.79
CA GLN A 198 -1.96 4.30 4.02
C GLN A 198 -2.05 4.58 5.51
N LEU A 199 -1.07 5.30 6.05
CA LEU A 199 -1.12 5.78 7.42
C LEU A 199 -2.09 6.97 7.52
N LEU A 200 -3.08 6.85 8.39
CA LEU A 200 -3.92 7.97 8.81
C LEU A 200 -3.41 8.50 10.14
N VAL A 201 -3.47 9.82 10.30
CA VAL A 201 -2.98 10.53 11.48
C VAL A 201 -4.04 11.53 11.92
N ALA A 202 -4.34 11.54 13.20
CA ALA A 202 -5.20 12.52 13.85
C ALA A 202 -4.45 13.11 15.05
N THR A 203 -4.51 14.43 15.20
CA THR A 203 -3.82 15.16 16.27
C THR A 203 -4.78 16.13 16.93
N ALA A 204 -4.88 16.08 18.25
CA ALA A 204 -5.60 17.05 19.04
C ALA A 204 -4.65 17.67 20.08
N ILE A 205 -4.60 19.00 20.12
CA ILE A 205 -3.86 19.75 21.14
C ILE A 205 -4.87 20.57 21.92
N PHE A 206 -4.90 20.40 23.24
CA PHE A 206 -5.91 20.98 24.10
C PHE A 206 -5.36 21.28 25.49
N SER A 207 -6.06 22.13 26.24
CA SER A 207 -5.78 22.37 27.66
C SER A 207 -6.79 21.60 28.51
N THR A 208 -6.30 21.00 29.59
CA THR A 208 -7.11 20.24 30.55
C THR A 208 -7.82 21.18 31.52
N GLU A 209 -8.96 20.73 32.04
CA GLU A 209 -9.67 21.44 33.09
C GLU A 209 -8.84 21.44 34.39
N PRO A 210 -9.06 22.41 35.29
CA PRO A 210 -8.39 22.41 36.59
C PRO A 210 -8.98 21.31 37.49
N TYR A 211 -8.44 20.10 37.38
CA TYR A 211 -8.75 18.97 38.25
C TYR A 211 -7.55 18.61 39.15
N SER A 212 -7.81 17.96 40.29
CA SER A 212 -6.75 17.49 41.20
C SER A 212 -5.81 16.52 40.48
N GLY A 213 -4.49 16.63 40.67
CA GLY A 213 -3.53 15.71 40.06
C GLY A 213 -3.79 14.25 40.47
N LYS A 214 -4.04 13.38 39.49
CA LYS A 214 -4.30 11.93 39.65
C LYS A 214 -3.35 11.14 38.76
N SER A 215 -2.99 9.92 39.16
CA SER A 215 -2.18 9.02 38.33
C SER A 215 -3.01 8.46 37.17
N CYS A 216 -2.34 8.14 36.05
CA CYS A 216 -2.97 7.44 34.93
C CYS A 216 -2.81 5.92 35.02
N GLN A 217 -1.85 5.46 35.84
CA GLN A 217 -1.73 4.08 36.27
C GLN A 217 -2.75 3.86 37.37
#